data_AF-A0A5J4X1I7-F1
#
_entry.id   AF-A0A5J4X1I7-F1
#
_cell.length_a   1.000
_cell.length_b   1.000
_cell.length_c   1.000
_cell.angle_alpha   90.00
_cell.angle_beta   90.00
_cell.angle_gamma   90.00
#
_symmetry.space_group_name_H-M   'P 1'
#
loop_
_entity.id
_entity.type
_entity.pdbx_description
1 polymer ?
#
loop_
_entity_poly.entity_id
_entity_poly.type
_entity_poly.pdbx_seq_one_letter_code
_entity_poly.pdbx_strand_id
1 'polypeptide(L)'
;MDQKSFEALRNDAFDCCAEIINNPPSDYRLIRQAVQGIVYLSGLTQSVTHDAVLQKILSVISNSDQFRSHPRRYAIRSLALLTYQRPRLISASMQLLKRMCWWNKETSQYVRKAAFCALSRIGRYYPDLQDQIESIFERIYNDRKTKISNVFGILQGTGRMSQSNSVLRARWFPRWLAACRSNNIHLRSAGVKSLGFACVPVGRVEADVNIERILYIISMNYLIDGGSYS
;
A
#
# COMPACT_ATOMS: atom_id res chain seq x y z
N MET A 1 1.11 -35.54 10.28
CA MET A 1 0.48 -34.47 11.09
C MET A 1 -0.96 -34.38 10.64
N ASP A 2 -1.91 -34.58 11.56
CA ASP A 2 -3.34 -34.50 11.23
C ASP A 2 -3.82 -33.04 11.15
N GLN A 3 -5.02 -32.83 10.59
CA GLN A 3 -5.60 -31.50 10.38
C GLN A 3 -5.80 -30.73 11.69
N LYS A 4 -6.12 -31.43 12.79
CA LYS A 4 -6.32 -30.83 14.12
C LYS A 4 -5.01 -30.30 14.69
N SER A 5 -3.92 -31.05 14.57
CA SER A 5 -2.58 -30.66 15.00
C SER A 5 -2.09 -29.42 14.24
N PHE A 6 -2.37 -29.35 12.93
CA PHE A 6 -2.00 -28.18 12.12
C PHE A 6 -2.87 -26.95 12.40
N GLU A 7 -4.11 -27.13 12.85
CA GLU A 7 -4.97 -26.03 13.29
C GLU A 7 -4.55 -25.50 14.67
N ALA A 8 -4.15 -26.38 15.59
CA ALA A 8 -3.58 -25.99 16.89
C ALA A 8 -2.33 -25.12 16.72
N LEU A 9 -1.36 -25.57 15.90
CA LEU A 9 -0.15 -24.79 15.61
C LEU A 9 -0.44 -23.42 14.98
N ARG A 10 -1.50 -23.31 14.17
CA ARG A 10 -1.92 -22.04 13.58
C ARG A 10 -2.52 -21.10 14.63
N ASN A 11 -3.29 -21.63 15.57
CA ASN A 11 -3.81 -20.84 16.69
C ASN A 11 -2.68 -20.38 17.61
N ASP A 12 -1.72 -21.25 17.95
CA ASP A 12 -0.56 -20.89 18.78
C ASP A 12 0.28 -19.77 18.12
N ALA A 13 0.51 -19.85 16.81
CA ALA A 13 1.20 -18.81 16.06
C ALA A 13 0.43 -17.49 16.05
N PHE A 14 -0.90 -17.56 15.98
CA PHE A 14 -1.76 -16.38 16.03
C PHE A 14 -1.69 -15.72 17.41
N ASP A 15 -1.78 -16.51 18.47
CA ASP A 15 -1.74 -16.04 19.86
C ASP A 15 -0.37 -15.42 20.18
N CYS A 16 0.72 -16.00 19.67
CA CYS A 16 2.05 -15.40 19.77
C CYS A 16 2.12 -14.01 19.10
N CYS A 17 1.54 -13.85 17.90
CA CYS A 17 1.47 -12.54 17.26
C CYS A 17 0.59 -11.56 18.05
N ALA A 18 -0.54 -12.04 18.57
CA ALA A 18 -1.47 -11.25 19.36
C ALA A 18 -0.83 -10.77 20.66
N GLU A 19 -0.01 -11.60 21.29
CA GLU A 19 0.72 -11.32 22.52
C GLU A 19 1.81 -10.27 22.30
N ILE A 20 2.60 -10.39 21.22
CA ILE A 20 3.60 -9.37 20.85
C ILE A 20 2.94 -8.00 20.61
N ILE A 21 1.69 -7.97 20.10
CA ILE A 21 0.97 -6.70 19.91
C ILE A 21 0.46 -6.15 21.23
N ASN A 22 -0.05 -7.00 22.13
CA ASN A 22 -0.57 -6.59 23.42
C ASN A 22 0.54 -6.13 24.37
N ASN A 23 1.68 -6.83 24.34
CA ASN A 23 2.86 -6.61 25.17
C ASN A 23 4.08 -6.32 24.27
N PRO A 24 4.12 -5.12 23.66
CA PRO A 24 5.10 -4.81 22.63
C PRO A 24 6.53 -4.78 23.19
N PRO A 25 7.45 -5.58 22.62
CA PRO A 25 8.86 -5.51 22.97
C PRO A 25 9.47 -4.19 22.52
N SER A 26 10.64 -3.86 23.06
CA SER A 26 11.41 -2.67 22.65
C SER A 26 11.78 -2.69 21.15
N ASP A 27 11.98 -3.89 20.57
CA ASP A 27 12.28 -4.03 19.15
C ASP A 27 11.00 -3.93 18.29
N TYR A 28 10.83 -2.77 17.66
CA TYR A 28 9.72 -2.49 16.74
C TYR A 28 9.65 -3.45 15.54
N ARG A 29 10.74 -4.15 15.19
CA ARG A 29 10.77 -5.12 14.09
C ARG A 29 9.92 -6.34 14.44
N LEU A 30 9.88 -6.77 15.70
CA LEU A 30 9.04 -7.87 16.15
C LEU A 30 7.56 -7.48 16.07
N ILE A 31 7.21 -6.29 16.54
CA ILE A 31 5.83 -5.75 16.43
C ILE A 31 5.40 -5.70 14.96
N ARG A 32 6.28 -5.23 14.07
CA ARG A 32 6.02 -5.20 12.63
C ARG A 32 5.67 -6.59 12.08
N GLN A 33 6.45 -7.61 12.46
CA GLN A 33 6.20 -8.98 12.01
C GLN A 33 4.90 -9.53 12.61
N ALA A 34 4.62 -9.27 13.88
CA ALA A 34 3.38 -9.68 14.53
C ALA A 34 2.13 -9.09 13.85
N VAL A 35 2.17 -7.80 13.49
CA VAL A 35 1.10 -7.12 12.75
C VAL A 35 0.86 -7.74 11.36
N GLN A 36 1.92 -8.22 10.70
CA GLN A 36 1.79 -8.93 9.42
C GLN A 36 1.27 -10.36 9.64
N GLY A 37 1.85 -11.07 10.61
CA GLY A 37 1.53 -12.45 10.95
C GLY A 37 0.06 -12.61 11.33
N ILE A 38 -0.47 -11.75 12.19
CA ILE A 38 -1.86 -11.84 12.64
C ILE A 38 -2.86 -11.74 11.48
N VAL A 39 -2.55 -10.94 10.45
CA VAL A 39 -3.42 -10.76 9.29
C VAL A 39 -3.31 -11.95 8.33
N TYR A 40 -2.10 -12.45 8.08
CA TYR A 40 -1.93 -13.65 7.25
C TYR A 40 -2.57 -14.88 7.89
N LEU A 41 -2.32 -15.09 9.19
CA LEU A 41 -2.86 -16.22 9.94
C LEU A 41 -4.39 -16.14 10.03
N SER A 42 -4.97 -14.95 10.20
CA SER A 42 -6.44 -14.79 10.21
C SER A 42 -7.15 -15.20 8.93
N GLY A 43 -6.44 -15.20 7.79
CA GLY A 43 -6.98 -15.73 6.53
C GLY A 43 -7.01 -17.26 6.48
N LEU A 44 -6.32 -17.94 7.40
CA LEU A 44 -6.10 -19.38 7.42
C LEU A 44 -6.77 -20.07 8.61
N THR A 45 -7.18 -19.34 9.65
CA THR A 45 -7.88 -19.87 10.83
C THR A 45 -9.38 -19.61 10.76
N GLN A 46 -10.18 -20.64 11.04
CA GLN A 46 -11.64 -20.53 11.14
C GLN A 46 -12.09 -20.07 12.54
N SER A 47 -11.27 -20.35 13.56
CA SER A 47 -11.48 -20.04 14.98
C SER A 47 -11.39 -18.55 15.33
N VAL A 48 -10.62 -17.78 14.55
CA VAL A 48 -10.34 -16.38 14.86
C VAL A 48 -11.39 -15.47 14.25
N THR A 49 -12.02 -14.64 15.08
CA THR A 49 -12.94 -13.62 14.58
C THR A 49 -12.15 -12.51 13.89
N HIS A 50 -12.56 -12.20 12.66
CA HIS A 50 -11.98 -11.14 11.84
C HIS A 50 -12.11 -9.76 12.51
N ASP A 51 -13.13 -9.62 13.36
CA ASP A 51 -13.36 -8.41 14.13
C ASP A 51 -12.29 -8.25 15.23
N ALA A 52 -11.84 -9.32 15.90
CA ALA A 52 -10.73 -9.26 16.85
C ALA A 52 -9.41 -8.84 16.18
N VAL A 53 -9.16 -9.35 14.96
CA VAL A 53 -7.99 -8.97 14.16
C VAL A 53 -8.06 -7.50 13.78
N LEU A 54 -9.22 -7.04 13.28
CA LEU A 54 -9.43 -5.64 12.95
C LEU A 54 -9.21 -4.74 14.18
N GLN A 55 -9.76 -5.09 15.35
CA GLN A 55 -9.57 -4.32 16.58
C GLN A 55 -8.09 -4.21 16.97
N LYS A 56 -7.32 -5.31 16.87
CA LYS A 56 -5.87 -5.27 17.10
C LYS A 56 -5.13 -4.41 16.09
N ILE A 57 -5.52 -4.44 14.81
CA ILE A 57 -4.94 -3.55 13.81
C ILE A 57 -5.27 -2.08 14.11
N LEU A 58 -6.52 -1.80 14.49
CA LEU A 58 -6.96 -0.44 14.85
C LEU A 58 -6.29 0.08 16.11
N SER A 59 -6.04 -0.77 17.12
CA SER A 59 -5.31 -0.38 18.33
C SER A 59 -3.88 0.05 18.02
N VAL A 60 -3.18 -0.71 17.16
CA VAL A 60 -1.83 -0.34 16.70
C VAL A 60 -1.85 0.99 15.95
N ILE A 61 -2.83 1.22 15.09
CA ILE A 61 -2.95 2.46 14.30
C ILE A 61 -3.18 3.69 15.21
N SER A 62 -3.99 3.52 16.25
CA SER A 62 -4.50 4.62 17.07
C SER A 62 -3.55 4.99 18.22
N ASN A 63 -2.82 4.03 18.78
CA ASN A 63 -1.91 4.26 19.91
C ASN A 63 -0.52 4.71 19.42
N SER A 64 -0.37 6.01 19.14
CA SER A 64 0.89 6.60 18.66
C SER A 64 2.00 6.62 19.71
N ASP A 65 1.65 6.54 20.99
CA ASP A 65 2.60 6.66 22.09
C ASP A 65 3.33 5.33 22.29
N GLN A 66 2.60 4.23 22.18
CA GLN A 66 3.14 2.87 22.21
C GLN A 66 3.75 2.45 20.87
N PHE A 67 3.09 2.77 19.75
CA PHE A 67 3.52 2.32 18.42
C PHE A 67 4.08 3.46 17.57
N ARG A 68 5.40 3.42 17.35
CA ARG A 68 6.10 4.35 16.45
C ARG A 68 5.75 4.12 14.97
N SER A 69 6.41 4.87 14.09
CA SER A 69 6.08 4.97 12.66
C SER A 69 6.00 3.62 11.90
N HIS A 70 6.89 2.68 12.19
CA HIS A 70 6.98 1.41 11.46
C HIS A 70 5.79 0.47 11.72
N PRO A 71 5.48 0.04 12.97
CA PRO A 71 4.31 -0.80 13.23
C PRO A 71 3.01 -0.22 12.66
N ARG A 72 2.78 1.08 12.87
CA ARG A 72 1.60 1.79 12.34
C ARG A 72 1.49 1.73 10.82
N ARG A 73 2.60 1.94 10.10
CA ARG A 73 2.64 1.83 8.63
C ARG A 73 2.21 0.45 8.14
N TYR A 74 2.61 -0.61 8.84
CA TYR A 74 2.25 -1.97 8.46
C TYR A 74 0.80 -2.28 8.83
N ALA A 75 0.33 -1.83 10.00
CA ALA A 75 -1.08 -1.96 10.39
C ALA A 75 -2.02 -1.29 9.37
N ILE A 76 -1.69 -0.08 8.91
CA ILE A 76 -2.46 0.61 7.86
C ILE A 76 -2.47 -0.19 6.54
N ARG A 77 -1.33 -0.77 6.16
CA ARG A 77 -1.24 -1.60 4.94
C ARG A 77 -2.06 -2.89 5.07
N SER A 78 -2.13 -3.46 6.27
CA SER A 78 -2.89 -4.66 6.56
C SER A 78 -4.39 -4.46 6.36
N LEU A 79 -4.92 -3.25 6.50
CA LEU A 79 -6.32 -2.95 6.18
C LEU A 79 -6.68 -3.39 4.76
N ALA A 80 -5.81 -3.15 3.77
CA ALA A 80 -6.06 -3.60 2.40
C ALA A 80 -6.13 -5.15 2.30
N LEU A 81 -5.23 -5.85 2.99
CA LEU A 81 -5.23 -7.33 2.98
C LEU A 81 -6.50 -7.90 3.65
N LEU A 82 -6.94 -7.29 4.74
CA LEU A 82 -8.19 -7.67 5.42
C LEU A 82 -9.40 -7.51 4.48
N THR A 83 -9.43 -6.48 3.63
CA THR A 83 -10.53 -6.34 2.66
C THR A 83 -10.57 -7.45 1.62
N TYR A 84 -9.46 -8.12 1.31
CA TYR A 84 -9.44 -9.25 0.38
C TYR A 84 -10.01 -10.51 1.04
N GLN A 85 -9.71 -10.71 2.32
CA GLN A 85 -10.23 -11.82 3.10
C GLN A 85 -11.72 -11.60 3.43
N ARG A 86 -12.14 -10.34 3.59
CA ARG A 86 -13.48 -9.94 4.05
C ARG A 86 -13.98 -8.71 3.27
N PRO A 87 -14.64 -8.92 2.12
CA PRO A 87 -15.20 -7.83 1.31
C PRO A 87 -16.14 -6.89 2.08
N ARG A 88 -16.83 -7.36 3.13
CA ARG A 88 -17.66 -6.53 4.02
C ARG A 88 -16.91 -5.36 4.65
N LEU A 89 -15.58 -5.47 4.81
CA LEU A 89 -14.74 -4.43 5.44
C LEU A 89 -14.29 -3.35 4.45
N ILE A 90 -14.57 -3.48 3.15
CA ILE A 90 -14.13 -2.55 2.11
C ILE A 90 -14.58 -1.12 2.43
N SER A 91 -15.89 -0.91 2.67
CA SER A 91 -16.45 0.43 2.89
C SER A 91 -15.82 1.12 4.11
N ALA A 92 -15.76 0.42 5.24
CA ALA A 92 -15.15 0.96 6.47
C ALA A 92 -13.65 1.25 6.29
N SER A 93 -12.91 0.33 5.64
CA SER A 93 -11.48 0.48 5.37
C SER A 93 -11.22 1.66 4.44
N MET A 94 -12.02 1.80 3.39
CA MET A 94 -11.96 2.93 2.45
C MET A 94 -12.18 4.25 3.16
N GLN A 95 -13.20 4.36 4.02
CA GLN A 95 -13.46 5.60 4.77
C GLN A 95 -12.32 5.96 5.73
N LEU A 96 -11.77 4.98 6.44
CA LEU A 96 -10.64 5.19 7.36
C LEU A 96 -9.38 5.61 6.61
N LEU A 97 -9.02 4.86 5.55
CA LEU A 97 -7.85 5.16 4.72
C LEU A 97 -7.99 6.50 4.01
N LYS A 98 -9.20 6.84 3.56
CA LYS A 98 -9.54 8.18 3.07
C LYS A 98 -9.14 9.18 4.14
N ARG A 99 -9.74 9.17 5.34
CA ARG A 99 -9.39 10.12 6.42
C ARG A 99 -7.88 10.24 6.67
N MET A 100 -7.15 9.13 6.65
CA MET A 100 -5.69 9.12 6.83
C MET A 100 -4.92 9.90 5.75
N CYS A 101 -5.42 9.95 4.50
CA CYS A 101 -4.81 10.75 3.43
C CYS A 101 -4.82 12.27 3.71
N TRP A 102 -5.78 12.77 4.50
CA TRP A 102 -5.88 14.20 4.90
C TRP A 102 -5.32 14.47 6.31
N TRP A 103 -4.66 13.51 6.93
CA TRP A 103 -4.11 13.74 8.26
C TRP A 103 -2.95 14.74 8.19
N ASN A 104 -3.08 15.88 8.88
CA ASN A 104 -2.16 17.02 8.73
C ASN A 104 -1.07 17.17 9.81
N LYS A 105 -1.00 16.28 10.82
CA LYS A 105 0.10 16.34 11.81
C LYS A 105 1.46 16.03 11.16
N GLU A 106 2.58 16.61 11.58
CA GLU A 106 3.89 16.42 10.89
C GLU A 106 4.35 14.95 10.83
N THR A 107 4.08 14.19 11.89
CA THR A 107 4.30 12.74 11.95
C THR A 107 3.34 11.94 11.05
N SER A 108 2.43 12.56 10.31
CA SER A 108 1.47 11.88 9.41
C SER A 108 2.06 11.45 8.05
N GLN A 109 3.26 11.87 7.67
CA GLN A 109 3.77 11.60 6.32
C GLN A 109 3.83 10.10 6.01
N TYR A 110 4.29 9.29 6.96
CA TYR A 110 4.34 7.83 6.77
C TYR A 110 2.95 7.20 6.80
N VAL A 111 2.01 7.77 7.56
CA VAL A 111 0.59 7.35 7.60
C VAL A 111 -0.07 7.59 6.26
N ARG A 112 0.07 8.79 5.70
CA ARG A 112 -0.46 9.14 4.37
C ARG A 112 0.11 8.22 3.28
N LYS A 113 1.44 8.02 3.28
CA LYS A 113 2.08 7.10 2.34
C LYS A 113 1.59 5.65 2.51
N ALA A 114 1.32 5.21 3.74
CA ALA A 114 0.73 3.89 3.98
C ALA A 114 -0.69 3.83 3.44
N ALA A 115 -1.49 4.88 3.63
CA ALA A 115 -2.87 4.98 3.17
C ALA A 115 -2.96 4.97 1.64
N PHE A 116 -2.15 5.75 0.92
CA PHE A 116 -2.07 5.70 -0.55
C PHE A 116 -1.74 4.29 -1.05
N CYS A 117 -0.83 3.60 -0.34
CA CYS A 117 -0.38 2.26 -0.68
C CYS A 117 -1.42 1.17 -0.35
N ALA A 118 -2.30 1.41 0.62
CA ALA A 118 -3.40 0.52 0.97
C ALA A 118 -4.59 0.75 0.01
N LEU A 119 -4.94 2.00 -0.27
CA LEU A 119 -5.97 2.36 -1.25
C LEU A 119 -5.64 1.83 -2.64
N SER A 120 -4.40 2.02 -3.13
CA SER A 120 -4.03 1.48 -4.45
C SER A 120 -4.08 -0.04 -4.54
N ARG A 121 -3.86 -0.72 -3.42
CA ARG A 121 -3.99 -2.17 -3.29
C ARG A 121 -5.46 -2.59 -3.40
N ILE A 122 -6.34 -1.92 -2.66
CA ILE A 122 -7.79 -2.10 -2.75
C ILE A 122 -8.27 -1.85 -4.18
N GLY A 123 -7.94 -0.71 -4.79
CA GLY A 123 -8.35 -0.39 -6.16
C GLY A 123 -7.81 -1.37 -7.20
N ARG A 124 -6.58 -1.90 -7.01
CA ARG A 124 -6.05 -2.95 -7.89
C ARG A 124 -6.84 -4.26 -7.80
N TYR A 125 -7.34 -4.60 -6.62
CA TYR A 125 -8.10 -5.83 -6.40
C TYR A 125 -9.59 -5.67 -6.72
N TYR A 126 -10.13 -4.47 -6.55
CA TYR A 126 -11.52 -4.08 -6.80
C TYR A 126 -11.57 -2.93 -7.82
N PRO A 127 -11.54 -3.25 -9.15
CA PRO A 127 -11.50 -2.23 -10.20
C PRO A 127 -12.62 -1.19 -10.14
N ASP A 128 -13.82 -1.58 -9.71
CA ASP A 128 -14.98 -0.68 -9.59
C ASP A 128 -14.78 0.46 -8.57
N LEU A 129 -13.79 0.33 -7.68
CA LEU A 129 -13.45 1.36 -6.69
C LEU A 129 -12.36 2.33 -7.18
N GLN A 130 -11.76 2.08 -8.36
CA GLN A 130 -10.59 2.82 -8.81
C GLN A 130 -10.89 4.29 -9.07
N ASP A 131 -12.01 4.64 -9.69
CA ASP A 131 -12.36 6.04 -9.95
C ASP A 131 -12.58 6.81 -8.63
N GLN A 132 -13.19 6.14 -7.64
CA GLN A 132 -13.33 6.72 -6.30
C GLN A 132 -11.97 6.98 -5.65
N ILE A 133 -11.04 6.02 -5.73
CA ILE A 133 -9.68 6.15 -5.17
C ILE A 133 -8.87 7.20 -5.95
N GLU A 134 -8.97 7.21 -7.26
CA GLU A 134 -8.29 8.17 -8.13
C GLU A 134 -8.75 9.59 -7.84
N SER A 135 -10.05 9.83 -7.60
CA SER A 135 -10.55 11.16 -7.24
C SER A 135 -9.88 11.72 -5.97
N ILE A 136 -9.59 10.85 -4.99
CA ILE A 136 -8.87 11.19 -3.77
C ILE A 136 -7.42 11.59 -4.12
N PHE A 137 -6.77 10.80 -4.97
CA PHE A 137 -5.40 11.01 -5.38
C PHE A 137 -5.25 12.28 -6.22
N GLU A 138 -6.09 12.50 -7.21
CA GLU A 138 -6.14 13.72 -8.04
C GLU A 138 -6.31 14.97 -7.17
N ARG A 139 -7.26 14.94 -6.23
CA ARG A 139 -7.49 16.09 -5.34
C ARG A 139 -6.25 16.47 -4.55
N ILE A 140 -5.50 15.48 -4.05
CA ILE A 140 -4.28 15.74 -3.27
C ILE A 140 -3.12 16.10 -4.22
N TYR A 141 -2.98 15.41 -5.35
CA TYR A 141 -1.90 15.63 -6.31
C TYR A 141 -1.91 17.05 -6.87
N ASN A 142 -3.10 17.58 -7.18
CA ASN A 142 -3.27 18.90 -7.78
C ASN A 142 -3.27 20.05 -6.74
N ASP A 143 -3.20 19.76 -5.45
CA ASP A 143 -3.03 20.78 -4.42
C ASP A 143 -1.60 21.33 -4.45
N ARG A 144 -1.45 22.64 -4.67
CA ARG A 144 -0.15 23.33 -4.72
C ARG A 144 0.66 23.20 -3.42
N LYS A 145 0.00 22.93 -2.29
CA LYS A 145 0.63 22.74 -0.97
C LYS A 145 1.03 21.29 -0.71
N THR A 146 0.81 20.38 -1.66
CA THR A 146 1.10 18.97 -1.48
C THR A 146 2.60 18.71 -1.40
N LYS A 147 3.02 18.10 -0.29
CA LYS A 147 4.41 17.71 -0.06
C LYS A 147 4.85 16.66 -1.10
N ILE A 148 6.10 16.72 -1.54
CA ILE A 148 6.73 15.77 -2.48
C ILE A 148 6.54 14.31 -2.03
N SER A 149 6.55 14.05 -0.72
CA SER A 149 6.33 12.71 -0.16
C SER A 149 4.93 12.15 -0.41
N ASN A 150 3.92 13.01 -0.49
CA ASN A 150 2.56 12.63 -0.89
C ASN A 150 2.48 12.42 -2.40
N VAL A 151 3.07 13.32 -3.20
CA VAL A 151 3.19 13.14 -4.67
C VAL A 151 3.81 11.79 -4.99
N PHE A 152 4.93 11.47 -4.34
CA PHE A 152 5.60 10.17 -4.43
C PHE A 152 4.64 9.00 -4.13
N GLY A 153 3.87 9.11 -3.04
CA GLY A 153 2.93 8.09 -2.62
C GLY A 153 1.79 7.88 -3.62
N ILE A 154 1.28 8.97 -4.19
CA ILE A 154 0.22 8.99 -5.21
C ILE A 154 0.71 8.39 -6.52
N LEU A 155 1.89 8.80 -7.02
CA LEU A 155 2.46 8.24 -8.25
C LEU A 155 2.62 6.70 -8.12
N GLN A 156 3.24 6.24 -7.03
CA GLN A 156 3.37 4.78 -6.81
C GLN A 156 2.02 4.08 -6.60
N GLY A 157 1.06 4.77 -6.00
CA GLY A 157 -0.29 4.28 -5.81
C GLY A 157 -0.99 4.05 -7.16
N THR A 158 -1.00 5.06 -8.01
CA THR A 158 -1.63 5.02 -9.35
C THR A 158 -0.95 4.01 -10.26
N GLY A 159 0.39 3.95 -10.27
CA GLY A 159 1.13 2.92 -11.02
C GLY A 159 0.71 1.51 -10.62
N ARG A 160 0.63 1.22 -9.31
CA ARG A 160 0.16 -0.09 -8.81
C ARG A 160 -1.30 -0.37 -9.15
N MET A 161 -2.18 0.61 -8.99
CA MET A 161 -3.61 0.45 -9.26
C MET A 161 -3.86 0.15 -10.75
N SER A 162 -3.10 0.79 -11.63
CA SER A 162 -3.18 0.63 -13.09
C SER A 162 -2.84 -0.75 -13.63
N GLN A 163 -2.22 -1.62 -12.82
CA GLN A 163 -1.94 -3.02 -13.20
C GLN A 163 -3.22 -3.76 -13.64
N SER A 164 -4.37 -3.35 -13.10
CA SER A 164 -5.68 -3.95 -13.38
C SER A 164 -6.58 -3.06 -14.25
N ASN A 165 -6.08 -1.96 -14.80
CA ASN A 165 -6.88 -1.03 -15.61
C ASN A 165 -6.02 -0.23 -16.60
N SER A 166 -6.19 -0.48 -17.90
CA SER A 166 -5.46 0.19 -18.99
C SER A 166 -5.89 1.65 -19.17
N VAL A 167 -7.15 2.00 -18.92
CA VAL A 167 -7.66 3.39 -19.00
C VAL A 167 -7.01 4.26 -17.93
N LEU A 168 -6.97 3.78 -16.69
CA LEU A 168 -6.24 4.45 -15.60
C LEU A 168 -4.75 4.63 -15.95
N ARG A 169 -4.16 3.62 -16.60
CA ARG A 169 -2.77 3.65 -17.04
C ARG A 169 -2.52 4.77 -18.04
N ALA A 170 -3.33 4.85 -19.09
CA ALA A 170 -3.25 5.88 -20.12
C ALA A 170 -3.38 7.29 -19.51
N ARG A 171 -4.31 7.49 -18.58
CA ARG A 171 -4.52 8.79 -17.89
C ARG A 171 -3.32 9.24 -17.05
N TRP A 172 -2.65 8.33 -16.35
CA TRP A 172 -1.55 8.67 -15.45
C TRP A 172 -0.17 8.60 -16.10
N PHE A 173 -0.04 7.94 -17.25
CA PHE A 173 1.21 7.75 -17.96
C PHE A 173 2.01 9.06 -18.18
N PRO A 174 1.41 10.17 -18.66
CA PRO A 174 2.16 11.43 -18.84
C PRO A 174 2.77 11.95 -17.53
N ARG A 175 2.08 11.76 -16.40
CA ARG A 175 2.54 12.21 -15.07
C ARG A 175 3.69 11.35 -14.55
N TRP A 176 3.68 10.04 -14.80
CA TRP A 176 4.79 9.17 -14.46
C TRP A 176 6.03 9.50 -15.32
N LEU A 177 5.84 9.75 -16.61
CA LEU A 177 6.93 10.14 -17.52
C LEU A 177 7.54 11.49 -17.13
N ALA A 178 6.70 12.49 -16.82
CA ALA A 178 7.16 13.77 -16.31
C ALA A 178 7.95 13.61 -15.00
N ALA A 179 7.50 12.73 -14.11
CA ALA A 179 8.21 12.44 -12.87
C ALA A 179 9.60 11.80 -13.10
N CYS A 180 9.75 10.93 -14.11
CA CYS A 180 11.06 10.37 -14.50
C CYS A 180 12.07 11.44 -14.93
N ARG A 181 11.60 12.54 -15.53
CA ARG A 181 12.42 13.65 -16.02
C ARG A 181 12.66 14.75 -14.98
N SER A 182 12.12 14.60 -13.78
CA SER A 182 12.25 15.61 -12.71
C SER A 182 13.71 15.73 -12.22
N ASN A 183 14.13 16.92 -11.81
CA ASN A 183 15.42 17.10 -11.12
C ASN A 183 15.39 16.54 -9.68
N ASN A 184 14.21 16.37 -9.09
CA ASN A 184 14.04 15.77 -7.78
C ASN A 184 14.13 14.24 -7.82
N ILE A 185 15.13 13.66 -7.14
CA ILE A 185 15.40 12.22 -7.09
C ILE A 185 14.23 11.37 -6.57
N HIS A 186 13.42 11.90 -5.63
CA HIS A 186 12.27 11.17 -5.11
C HIS A 186 11.17 11.07 -6.17
N LEU A 187 10.87 12.15 -6.89
CA LEU A 187 9.90 12.13 -7.97
C LEU A 187 10.37 11.22 -9.12
N ARG A 188 11.66 11.29 -9.46
CA ARG A 188 12.32 10.37 -10.39
C ARG A 188 12.09 8.90 -10.02
N SER A 189 12.46 8.54 -8.79
CA SER A 189 12.25 7.18 -8.27
C SER A 189 10.78 6.77 -8.26
N ALA A 190 9.86 7.70 -7.94
CA ALA A 190 8.44 7.44 -8.01
C ALA A 190 7.97 7.17 -9.44
N GLY A 191 8.39 7.98 -10.42
CA GLY A 191 8.07 7.81 -11.84
C GLY A 191 8.49 6.42 -12.35
N VAL A 192 9.78 6.09 -12.19
CA VAL A 192 10.34 4.79 -12.62
C VAL A 192 9.58 3.62 -11.99
N LYS A 193 9.32 3.68 -10.69
CA LYS A 193 8.59 2.61 -10.00
C LYS A 193 7.12 2.51 -10.42
N SER A 194 6.50 3.63 -10.77
CA SER A 194 5.11 3.66 -11.26
C SER A 194 5.02 3.04 -12.64
N LEU A 195 5.94 3.37 -13.54
CA LEU A 195 6.09 2.71 -14.84
C LEU A 195 6.38 1.21 -14.67
N GLY A 196 7.28 0.84 -13.75
CA GLY A 196 7.55 -0.55 -13.41
C GLY A 196 6.30 -1.34 -12.99
N PHE A 197 5.39 -0.74 -12.22
CA PHE A 197 4.10 -1.38 -11.95
C PHE A 197 3.23 -1.43 -13.21
N ALA A 198 3.13 -0.34 -13.95
CA ALA A 198 2.32 -0.24 -15.16
C ALA A 198 2.74 -1.22 -16.28
N CYS A 199 3.98 -1.70 -16.30
CA CYS A 199 4.45 -2.71 -17.25
C CYS A 199 4.14 -4.16 -16.83
N VAL A 200 3.57 -4.36 -15.64
CA VAL A 200 3.22 -5.70 -15.15
C VAL A 200 1.71 -5.75 -14.94
N PRO A 201 0.91 -5.85 -16.03
CA PRO A 201 -0.54 -6.01 -15.91
C PRO A 201 -0.88 -7.28 -15.13
N VAL A 202 -1.99 -7.26 -14.40
CA VAL A 202 -2.51 -8.41 -13.66
C VAL A 202 -3.99 -8.60 -14.00
N GLY A 203 -4.41 -9.86 -14.18
CA GLY A 203 -5.76 -10.19 -14.61
C GLY A 203 -5.93 -10.12 -16.13
N ARG A 204 -7.16 -9.88 -16.60
CA ARG A 204 -7.51 -9.78 -18.02
C ARG A 204 -7.33 -8.36 -18.55
N VAL A 205 -6.11 -7.85 -18.49
CA VAL A 205 -5.77 -6.50 -18.97
C VAL A 205 -4.66 -6.61 -20.00
N GLU A 206 -4.83 -5.95 -21.13
CA GLU A 206 -3.82 -5.95 -22.19
C GLU A 206 -2.51 -5.30 -21.71
N ALA A 207 -1.41 -5.95 -22.08
CA ALA A 207 -0.09 -5.37 -21.96
C ALA A 207 0.07 -4.28 -23.03
N ASP A 208 0.61 -3.13 -22.64
CA ASP A 208 0.91 -2.05 -23.56
C ASP A 208 2.41 -2.10 -23.90
N VAL A 209 2.70 -2.65 -25.08
CA VAL A 209 4.07 -2.84 -25.60
C VAL A 209 4.81 -1.50 -25.70
N ASN A 210 4.11 -0.38 -25.92
CA ASN A 210 4.75 0.93 -25.99
C ASN A 210 5.20 1.38 -24.59
N ILE A 211 4.38 1.15 -23.57
CA ILE A 211 4.74 1.46 -22.18
C ILE A 211 5.92 0.60 -21.71
N GLU A 212 5.94 -0.70 -22.05
CA GLU A 212 7.07 -1.59 -21.76
C GLU A 212 8.36 -1.13 -22.44
N ARG A 213 8.30 -0.78 -23.73
CA ARG A 213 9.46 -0.25 -24.47
C ARG A 213 9.97 1.05 -23.87
N ILE A 214 9.08 1.97 -23.50
CA ILE A 214 9.45 3.24 -22.85
C ILE A 214 10.11 2.98 -21.49
N LEU A 215 9.58 2.05 -20.69
CA LEU A 215 10.22 1.66 -19.43
C LEU A 215 11.61 1.08 -19.65
N TYR A 216 11.78 0.20 -20.65
CA TYR A 216 13.08 -0.37 -20.98
C TYR A 216 14.10 0.72 -21.32
N ILE A 217 13.76 1.64 -22.22
CA ILE A 217 14.63 2.77 -22.59
C ILE A 217 14.98 3.63 -21.38
N ILE A 218 13.97 4.02 -20.58
CA ILE A 218 14.21 4.84 -19.38
C ILE A 218 15.13 4.09 -18.41
N SER A 219 14.89 2.81 -18.16
CA SER A 219 15.69 1.99 -17.24
C SER A 219 17.13 1.84 -17.72
N MET A 220 17.34 1.67 -19.03
CA MET A 220 18.68 1.62 -19.63
C MET A 220 19.41 2.96 -19.50
N ASN A 221 18.74 4.08 -19.77
CA ASN A 221 19.34 5.42 -19.56
C ASN A 221 19.74 5.63 -18.09
N TYR A 222 18.93 5.16 -17.14
CA TYR A 222 19.29 5.21 -15.72
C TYR A 222 20.53 4.39 -15.37
N LEU A 223 20.69 3.21 -15.98
CA LEU A 223 21.85 2.36 -15.78
C LEU A 223 23.12 2.97 -16.39
N ILE A 224 22.99 3.62 -17.54
CA ILE A 224 24.10 4.25 -18.27
C ILE A 224 24.56 5.54 -17.56
N ASP A 225 23.62 6.42 -17.21
CA ASP A 225 23.95 7.76 -16.70
C ASP A 225 24.05 7.83 -15.17
N GLY A 226 23.97 6.69 -14.48
CA GLY A 226 23.88 6.62 -13.01
C GLY A 226 22.65 7.32 -12.44
N GLY A 227 21.61 7.55 -13.26
CA GLY A 227 20.41 8.31 -12.88
C GLY A 227 20.53 9.83 -12.97
N SER A 228 21.51 10.31 -13.75
CA SER A 228 21.75 11.73 -14.06
C SER A 228 21.18 12.06 -15.44
N TYR A 229 19.96 12.59 -15.53
CA TYR A 229 19.58 13.30 -16.75
C TYR A 229 20.20 14.70 -16.66
N SER A 230 21.29 14.92 -17.37
CA SER A 230 21.71 16.27 -17.80
C SER A 230 20.81 16.74 -18.93
#